data_AF-A0A9X2UJU2-F1
#
_entry.id   AF-A0A9X2UJU2-F1
#
_cell.length_a   1.000
_cell.length_b   1.000
_cell.length_c   1.000
_cell.angle_alpha   90.00
_cell.angle_beta   90.00
_cell.angle_gamma   90.00
#
_symmetry.space_group_name_H-M   'P 1'
#
loop_
_entity.id
_entity.type
_entity.pdbx_description
1 polymer ?
#
loop_
_entity_poly.entity_id
_entity_poly.type
_entity_poly.pdbx_seq_one_letter_code
_entity_poly.pdbx_strand_id
1 'polypeptide(L)'
;MTLLIASALLPLLVLPGAALVWLTRRSPCRLLWGLKAAAVGGYVGLTYHLGSWYMLSTHGRYVLLGLFAVGAGYGGWRMRHQVFWTRPRGWQWAGPGLAAILLLLSVVGLRQRNQAREIPAPPVNLTVPLRDGPVYVASGGSRSITNPHLKVDAPELQTWRGQRWGLDLVQLYPSGNRASGLYPTTLARYAVFGAPVYAPCDGAVETTAGSLPDRSPPARDTARKAGNHVLLRCASDAYVLLAHLKQGSVRVEPGDSVSPTPASGGWATAATAGNRTSTSAPKTRWARPPSWMPTRARSPSTAGFRSATTWCGPMERDAGEPFPATPPSSCVSRDDQTQGPAGRAAPSTRDVAPGLRGRAALFCFTTPQRT
;
A
#
# COMPACT_ATOMS: atom_id res chain seq x y z
N MET A 1 -19.04 3.04 11.08
CA MET A 1 -18.08 4.09 11.52
C MET A 1 -17.36 3.72 12.83
N THR A 2 -18.09 3.31 13.87
CA THR A 2 -17.58 3.04 15.24
C THR A 2 -16.30 2.19 15.31
N LEU A 3 -16.25 1.05 14.60
CA LEU A 3 -15.06 0.17 14.57
C LEU A 3 -13.76 0.87 14.11
N LEU A 4 -13.88 1.93 13.33
CA LEU A 4 -12.76 2.61 12.67
C LEU A 4 -12.22 3.75 13.54
N ILE A 5 -13.13 4.42 14.24
CA ILE A 5 -12.82 5.31 15.37
C ILE A 5 -12.14 4.48 16.47
N ALA A 6 -12.70 3.34 16.85
CA ALA A 6 -12.11 2.42 17.83
C ALA A 6 -10.71 1.96 17.40
N SER A 7 -10.50 1.56 16.14
CA SER A 7 -9.18 1.15 15.65
C SER A 7 -8.13 2.27 15.61
N ALA A 8 -8.55 3.54 15.69
CA ALA A 8 -7.62 4.67 15.83
C ALA A 8 -7.37 5.03 17.32
N LEU A 9 -8.43 5.14 18.12
CA LEU A 9 -8.33 5.56 19.53
C LEU A 9 -7.70 4.48 20.43
N LEU A 10 -8.00 3.20 20.20
CA LEU A 10 -7.49 2.09 21.03
C LEU A 10 -5.95 2.03 21.04
N PRO A 11 -5.24 1.94 19.88
CA PRO A 11 -3.78 1.86 19.88
C PRO A 11 -3.06 3.20 20.10
N LEU A 12 -3.71 4.35 19.91
CA LEU A 12 -3.07 5.67 20.05
C LEU A 12 -3.28 6.33 21.42
N LEU A 13 -4.40 6.07 22.09
CA LEU A 13 -4.75 6.71 23.36
C LEU A 13 -5.00 5.68 24.48
N VAL A 14 -5.88 4.69 24.27
CA VAL A 14 -6.34 3.80 25.35
C VAL A 14 -5.23 2.87 25.82
N LEU A 15 -4.58 2.14 24.91
CA LEU A 15 -3.50 1.21 25.25
C LEU A 15 -2.23 1.94 25.74
N PRO A 16 -1.76 3.05 25.12
CA PRO A 16 -0.67 3.85 25.68
C PRO A 16 -1.01 4.45 27.04
N GLY A 17 -2.23 4.98 27.23
CA GLY A 17 -2.70 5.49 28.53
C GLY A 17 -2.70 4.40 29.61
N ALA A 18 -3.21 3.21 29.31
CA ALA A 18 -3.16 2.07 30.23
C ALA A 18 -1.72 1.64 30.58
N ALA A 19 -0.81 1.64 29.60
CA ALA A 19 0.61 1.35 29.82
C ALA A 19 1.29 2.41 30.71
N LEU A 20 0.96 3.70 30.54
CA LEU A 20 1.44 4.78 31.39
C LEU A 20 0.88 4.69 32.82
N VAL A 21 -0.40 4.34 32.99
CA VAL A 21 -0.97 4.06 34.33
C VAL A 21 -0.26 2.86 34.97
N TRP A 22 0.01 1.79 34.22
CA TRP A 22 0.74 0.62 34.72
C TRP A 22 2.19 0.96 35.13
N LEU A 23 2.87 1.86 34.40
CA LEU A 23 4.22 2.35 34.72
C LEU A 23 4.30 2.96 36.13
N THR A 24 3.34 3.79 36.50
CA THR A 24 3.33 4.51 37.81
C THR A 24 3.05 3.61 39.02
N ARG A 25 2.46 2.42 38.82
CA ARG A 25 2.24 1.44 39.90
C ARG A 25 3.59 0.91 40.42
N ARG A 26 3.69 0.59 41.71
CA ARG A 26 4.92 -0.02 42.27
C ARG A 26 5.11 -1.45 41.74
N SER A 27 6.35 -1.91 41.74
CA SER A 27 6.72 -3.33 41.56
C SER A 27 7.42 -3.84 42.84
N PRO A 28 7.61 -5.15 43.05
CA PRO A 28 8.24 -5.68 44.27
C PRO A 28 9.67 -5.19 44.54
N CYS A 29 10.43 -4.86 43.48
CA CYS A 29 11.78 -4.31 43.58
C CYS A 29 12.12 -3.41 42.37
N ARG A 30 13.22 -2.66 42.47
CA ARG A 30 13.64 -1.70 41.45
C ARG A 30 13.91 -2.34 40.09
N LEU A 31 14.52 -3.52 40.02
CA LEU A 31 14.82 -4.19 38.74
C LEU A 31 13.56 -4.56 37.96
N LEU A 32 12.52 -5.09 38.63
CA LEU A 32 11.25 -5.44 37.98
C LEU A 32 10.46 -4.19 37.56
N TRP A 33 10.60 -3.07 38.28
CA TRP A 33 10.06 -1.79 37.82
C TRP A 33 10.85 -1.25 36.62
N GLY A 34 12.18 -1.36 36.61
CA GLY A 34 13.03 -0.97 35.48
C GLY A 34 12.70 -1.75 34.20
N LEU A 35 12.52 -3.07 34.29
CA LEU A 35 12.09 -3.91 33.17
C LEU A 35 10.72 -3.45 32.61
N LYS A 36 9.77 -3.15 33.50
CA LYS A 36 8.47 -2.57 33.13
C LYS A 36 8.62 -1.20 32.47
N ALA A 37 9.48 -0.33 32.99
CA ALA A 37 9.74 0.99 32.43
C ALA A 37 10.34 0.91 31.02
N ALA A 38 11.29 0.00 30.81
CA ALA A 38 11.84 -0.30 29.49
C ALA A 38 10.76 -0.86 28.54
N ALA A 39 9.88 -1.75 29.01
CA ALA A 39 8.80 -2.30 28.21
C ALA A 39 7.77 -1.24 27.79
N VAL A 40 7.34 -0.38 28.70
CA VAL A 40 6.43 0.74 28.40
C VAL A 40 7.11 1.76 27.49
N GLY A 41 8.40 2.06 27.71
CA GLY A 41 9.17 2.96 26.84
C GLY A 41 9.34 2.41 25.42
N GLY A 42 9.62 1.12 25.28
CA GLY A 42 9.67 0.43 23.99
C GLY A 42 8.32 0.50 23.25
N TYR A 43 7.22 0.22 23.95
CA TYR A 43 5.88 0.30 23.39
C TYR A 43 5.50 1.74 23.00
N VAL A 44 5.82 2.73 23.83
CA VAL A 44 5.65 4.16 23.51
C VAL A 44 6.49 4.56 22.29
N GLY A 45 7.74 4.09 22.18
CA GLY A 45 8.60 4.33 21.01
C GLY A 45 8.05 3.68 19.72
N LEU A 46 7.49 2.47 19.84
CA LEU A 46 6.81 1.80 18.73
C LEU A 46 5.57 2.59 18.29
N THR A 47 4.71 3.01 19.22
CA THR A 47 3.53 3.83 18.93
C THR A 47 3.94 5.21 18.36
N TYR A 48 5.00 5.84 18.87
CA TYR A 48 5.53 7.11 18.34
C TYR A 48 5.98 7.01 16.86
N HIS A 49 6.48 5.85 16.43
CA HIS A 49 7.02 5.64 15.08
C HIS A 49 6.07 4.95 14.09
N LEU A 50 5.17 4.06 14.54
CA LEU A 50 4.24 3.29 13.71
C LEU A 50 2.76 3.68 13.93
N GLY A 51 2.47 4.47 14.96
CA GLY A 51 1.12 4.96 15.21
C GLY A 51 0.62 5.83 14.05
N SER A 52 -0.64 5.63 13.66
CA SER A 52 -1.34 6.45 12.65
C SER A 52 -1.72 7.83 13.19
N TRP A 53 -0.75 8.58 13.71
CA TRP A 53 -0.97 9.85 14.43
C TRP A 53 -1.68 10.92 13.59
N TYR A 54 -1.51 10.89 12.27
CA TYR A 54 -2.23 11.74 11.32
C TYR A 54 -3.77 11.65 11.41
N MET A 55 -4.32 10.61 12.05
CA MET A 55 -5.75 10.47 12.38
C MET A 55 -6.23 11.41 13.50
N LEU A 56 -5.33 11.76 14.44
CA LEU A 56 -5.61 12.58 15.62
C LEU A 56 -4.88 13.93 15.53
N SER A 57 -3.55 13.86 15.54
CA SER A 57 -2.59 14.92 15.27
C SER A 57 -1.20 14.29 15.29
N THR A 58 -0.35 14.60 14.31
CA THR A 58 1.07 14.26 14.33
C THR A 58 1.84 14.89 15.50
N HIS A 59 1.27 15.88 16.19
CA HIS A 59 1.87 16.46 17.41
C HIS A 59 1.61 15.59 18.65
N GLY A 60 0.54 14.80 18.67
CA GLY A 60 0.15 13.95 19.81
C GLY A 60 1.21 12.91 20.21
N ARG A 61 2.07 12.50 19.27
CA ARG A 61 3.21 11.62 19.54
C ARG A 61 4.23 12.23 20.51
N TYR A 62 4.45 13.55 20.45
CA TYR A 62 5.36 14.25 21.36
C TYR A 62 4.73 14.41 22.76
N VAL A 63 3.42 14.64 22.81
CA VAL A 63 2.66 14.61 24.08
C VAL A 63 2.79 13.22 24.74
N LEU A 64 2.69 12.14 23.97
CA LEU A 64 2.89 10.78 24.49
C LEU A 64 4.31 10.57 25.06
N LEU A 65 5.35 11.09 24.40
CA LEU A 65 6.73 11.05 24.93
C LEU A 65 6.87 11.86 26.23
N GLY A 66 6.27 13.05 26.31
CA GLY A 66 6.26 13.86 27.53
C GLY A 66 5.56 13.17 28.69
N LEU A 67 4.37 12.59 28.44
CA LEU A 67 3.63 11.80 29.43
C LEU A 67 4.40 10.56 29.89
N PHE A 68 5.15 9.91 28.98
CA PHE A 68 6.06 8.84 29.35
C PHE A 68 7.20 9.31 30.25
N ALA A 69 7.86 10.42 29.93
CA ALA A 69 8.94 10.98 30.75
C ALA A 69 8.45 11.33 32.18
N VAL A 70 7.30 12.00 32.29
CA VAL A 70 6.66 12.32 33.58
C VAL A 70 6.27 11.06 34.35
N GLY A 71 5.62 10.09 33.69
CA GLY A 71 5.21 8.82 34.30
C GLY A 71 6.40 7.97 34.76
N ALA A 72 7.50 7.96 34.00
CA ALA A 72 8.74 7.30 34.36
C ALA A 72 9.43 8.00 35.55
N GLY A 73 9.50 9.33 35.55
CA GLY A 73 10.06 10.11 36.67
C GLY A 73 9.29 9.88 37.98
N TYR A 74 7.95 10.00 37.95
CA TYR A 74 7.09 9.75 39.11
C TYR A 74 7.15 8.29 39.59
N GLY A 75 7.13 7.32 38.67
CA GLY A 75 7.27 5.90 39.00
C GLY A 75 8.64 5.58 39.61
N GLY A 76 9.73 6.14 39.07
CA GLY A 76 11.08 5.99 39.58
C GLY A 76 11.24 6.59 40.98
N TRP A 77 10.71 7.79 41.19
CA TRP A 77 10.65 8.43 42.51
C TRP A 77 9.90 7.56 43.54
N ARG A 78 8.74 6.99 43.17
CA ARG A 78 7.98 6.05 44.03
C ARG A 78 8.74 4.76 44.38
N MET A 79 9.77 4.41 43.62
CA MET A 79 10.62 3.23 43.78
C MET A 79 11.98 3.53 44.44
N ARG A 80 12.29 4.80 44.74
CA ARG A 80 13.64 5.22 45.21
C ARG A 80 14.11 4.55 46.51
N HIS A 81 13.18 4.18 47.40
CA HIS A 81 13.44 3.49 48.67
C HIS A 81 13.14 1.98 48.63
N GLN A 82 12.86 1.41 47.45
CA GLN A 82 12.65 -0.03 47.31
C GLN A 82 13.97 -0.77 47.15
N VAL A 83 14.02 -2.02 47.62
CA VAL A 83 15.15 -2.92 47.41
C VAL A 83 15.44 -3.11 45.92
N PHE A 84 16.71 -3.36 45.58
CA PHE A 84 17.12 -3.48 44.18
C PHE A 84 16.50 -4.72 43.50
N TRP A 85 16.57 -5.87 44.16
CA TRP A 85 16.13 -7.16 43.64
C TRP A 85 15.39 -7.99 44.70
N THR A 86 14.37 -8.73 44.26
CA THR A 86 13.66 -9.76 45.01
C THR A 86 13.23 -10.84 44.04
N ARG A 87 13.44 -12.13 44.36
CA ARG A 87 12.96 -13.24 43.52
C ARG A 87 11.42 -13.23 43.46
N PRO A 88 10.79 -13.14 42.27
CA PRO A 88 9.34 -13.20 42.17
C PRO A 88 8.79 -14.57 42.62
N ARG A 89 7.64 -14.57 43.27
CA ARG A 89 6.92 -15.78 43.72
C ARG A 89 5.52 -15.85 43.09
N GLY A 90 5.13 -17.03 42.62
CA GLY A 90 3.81 -17.29 42.03
C GLY A 90 3.44 -16.29 40.93
N TRP A 91 2.27 -15.66 41.07
CA TRP A 91 1.70 -14.71 40.09
C TRP A 91 2.55 -13.46 39.82
N GLN A 92 3.56 -13.18 40.66
CA GLN A 92 4.49 -12.05 40.45
C GLN A 92 5.30 -12.19 39.14
N TRP A 93 5.40 -13.39 38.55
CA TRP A 93 6.03 -13.63 37.25
C TRP A 93 5.22 -13.11 36.04
N ALA A 94 3.92 -12.86 36.19
CA ALA A 94 3.07 -12.39 35.09
C ALA A 94 3.50 -10.99 34.57
N GLY A 95 3.87 -10.08 35.48
CA GLY A 95 4.34 -8.74 35.13
C GLY A 95 5.65 -8.73 34.31
N PRO A 96 6.71 -9.42 34.77
CA PRO A 96 7.95 -9.59 34.02
C PRO A 96 7.77 -10.35 32.69
N GLY A 97 6.91 -11.37 32.64
CA GLY A 97 6.58 -12.08 31.40
C GLY A 97 5.95 -11.15 30.36
N LEU A 98 4.94 -10.37 30.76
CA LEU A 98 4.33 -9.35 29.89
C LEU A 98 5.34 -8.28 29.47
N ALA A 99 6.20 -7.82 30.38
CA ALA A 99 7.24 -6.84 30.07
C ALA A 99 8.26 -7.37 29.04
N ALA A 100 8.67 -8.64 29.16
CA ALA A 100 9.57 -9.29 28.20
C ALA A 100 8.92 -9.43 26.80
N ILE A 101 7.64 -9.81 26.73
CA ILE A 101 6.89 -9.88 25.46
C ILE A 101 6.79 -8.48 24.82
N LEU A 102 6.42 -7.46 25.59
CA LEU A 102 6.32 -6.08 25.10
C LEU A 102 7.68 -5.55 24.63
N LEU A 103 8.77 -5.85 25.34
CA LEU A 103 10.14 -5.52 24.91
C LEU A 103 10.50 -6.20 23.58
N LEU A 104 10.27 -7.52 23.47
CA LEU A 104 10.55 -8.27 22.26
C LEU A 104 9.79 -7.72 21.05
N LEU A 105 8.48 -7.48 21.20
CA LEU A 105 7.64 -6.89 20.15
C LEU A 105 8.11 -5.48 19.77
N SER A 106 8.52 -4.67 20.75
CA SER A 106 9.05 -3.33 20.51
C SER A 106 10.38 -3.36 19.75
N VAL A 107 11.32 -4.21 20.15
CA VAL A 107 12.62 -4.38 19.47
C VAL A 107 12.43 -4.88 18.05
N VAL A 108 11.60 -5.91 17.83
CA VAL A 108 11.30 -6.46 16.51
C VAL A 108 10.62 -5.41 15.62
N GLY A 109 9.61 -4.71 16.14
CA GLY A 109 8.89 -3.67 15.40
C GLY A 109 9.76 -2.46 15.04
N LEU A 110 10.60 -1.99 15.98
CA LEU A 110 11.55 -0.90 15.73
C LEU A 110 12.64 -1.29 14.73
N ARG A 111 13.14 -2.55 14.79
CA ARG A 111 14.08 -3.09 13.79
C ARG A 111 13.44 -3.12 12.41
N GLN A 112 12.25 -3.71 12.27
CA GLN A 112 11.51 -3.75 10.98
C GLN A 112 11.25 -2.35 10.43
N ARG A 113 10.87 -1.39 11.30
CA ARG A 113 10.69 0.01 10.94
C ARG A 113 11.98 0.68 10.45
N ASN A 114 13.12 0.39 11.06
CA ASN A 114 14.40 0.93 10.63
C ASN A 114 14.82 0.32 9.29
N GLN A 115 14.64 -1.00 9.12
CA GLN A 115 14.84 -1.69 7.85
C GLN A 115 13.91 -1.17 6.74
N ALA A 116 12.71 -0.68 7.07
CA ALA A 116 11.81 -0.06 6.09
C ALA A 116 12.33 1.24 5.46
N ARG A 117 13.41 1.81 6.00
CA ARG A 117 14.13 2.97 5.44
C ARG A 117 15.22 2.57 4.45
N GLU A 118 15.55 1.28 4.34
CA GLU A 118 16.49 0.75 3.34
C GLU A 118 15.90 1.05 1.95
N ILE A 119 16.63 1.80 1.12
CA ILE A 119 16.22 2.15 -0.25
C ILE A 119 16.64 0.99 -1.18
N PRO A 120 15.69 0.28 -1.82
CA PRO A 120 16.03 -0.79 -2.76
C PRO A 120 16.69 -0.22 -4.03
N ALA A 121 17.72 -0.90 -4.54
CA ALA A 121 18.47 -0.45 -5.70
C ALA A 121 17.98 -1.09 -7.03
N PRO A 122 18.07 -0.37 -8.16
CA PRO A 122 18.34 1.06 -8.27
C PRO A 122 17.05 1.88 -8.06
N PRO A 123 17.09 2.97 -7.28
CA PRO A 123 15.91 3.80 -7.03
C PRO A 123 15.47 4.58 -8.29
N VAL A 124 14.20 5.01 -8.29
CA VAL A 124 13.69 6.03 -9.21
C VAL A 124 13.54 7.32 -8.40
N ASN A 125 14.22 8.38 -8.82
CA ASN A 125 14.14 9.68 -8.15
C ASN A 125 12.82 10.38 -8.53
N LEU A 126 12.02 10.72 -7.53
CA LEU A 126 10.69 11.30 -7.70
C LEU A 126 10.51 12.49 -6.74
N THR A 127 10.02 13.61 -7.28
CA THR A 127 9.61 14.78 -6.53
C THR A 127 8.26 14.50 -5.85
N VAL A 128 8.04 15.03 -4.65
CA VAL A 128 6.74 14.89 -3.97
C VAL A 128 5.66 15.64 -4.77
N PRO A 129 4.57 14.98 -5.20
CA PRO A 129 3.57 15.58 -6.09
C PRO A 129 2.59 16.54 -5.39
N LEU A 130 2.74 16.79 -4.09
CA LEU A 130 1.96 17.75 -3.28
C LEU A 130 2.92 18.82 -2.73
N ARG A 131 2.53 20.10 -2.79
CA ARG A 131 3.40 21.23 -2.40
C ARG A 131 2.90 22.06 -1.23
N ASP A 132 1.59 22.15 -1.04
CA ASP A 132 0.97 23.14 -0.17
C ASP A 132 0.94 22.68 1.31
N GLY A 133 2.13 22.62 1.92
CA GLY A 133 2.29 22.32 3.34
C GLY A 133 2.64 20.86 3.66
N PRO A 134 2.48 20.42 4.93
CA PRO A 134 3.05 19.18 5.42
C PRO A 134 2.37 17.92 4.84
N VAL A 135 3.18 17.06 4.22
CA VAL A 135 2.78 15.75 3.69
C VAL A 135 3.22 14.63 4.64
N TYR A 136 2.32 13.69 4.91
CA TYR A 136 2.57 12.48 5.68
C TYR A 136 2.51 11.26 4.75
N VAL A 137 3.48 10.36 4.88
CA VAL A 137 3.48 9.06 4.20
C VAL A 137 2.77 8.05 5.11
N ALA A 138 1.51 7.75 4.81
CA ALA A 138 0.67 6.84 5.60
C ALA A 138 0.98 5.36 5.34
N SER A 139 1.42 5.04 4.11
CA SER A 139 1.94 3.75 3.67
C SER A 139 3.19 4.03 2.85
N GLY A 140 4.31 3.37 3.15
CA GLY A 140 5.56 3.56 2.41
C GLY A 140 6.78 2.91 3.05
N GLY A 141 7.91 2.96 2.34
CA GLY A 141 9.13 2.22 2.71
C GLY A 141 9.16 0.78 2.19
N SER A 142 10.21 0.05 2.54
CA SER A 142 10.60 -1.25 1.95
C SER A 142 10.18 -2.49 2.75
N ARG A 143 9.36 -2.34 3.81
CA ARG A 143 8.83 -3.45 4.62
C ARG A 143 7.31 -3.38 4.75
N SER A 144 6.65 -4.54 4.76
CA SER A 144 5.17 -4.63 4.75
C SER A 144 4.49 -4.06 6.02
N ILE A 145 5.24 -3.88 7.11
CA ILE A 145 4.76 -3.26 8.36
C ILE A 145 4.50 -1.75 8.22
N THR A 146 5.25 -1.06 7.34
CA THR A 146 5.03 0.36 7.02
C THR A 146 4.44 0.56 5.62
N ASN A 147 4.61 -0.40 4.71
CA ASN A 147 4.05 -0.39 3.38
C ASN A 147 3.15 -1.60 3.09
N PRO A 148 1.85 -1.53 3.42
CA PRO A 148 0.91 -2.61 3.15
C PRO A 148 0.81 -3.00 1.66
N HIS A 149 1.21 -2.13 0.73
CA HIS A 149 1.21 -2.46 -0.70
C HIS A 149 2.18 -3.59 -1.06
N LEU A 150 3.25 -3.82 -0.28
CA LEU A 150 4.16 -4.95 -0.49
C LEU A 150 3.49 -6.33 -0.33
N LYS A 151 2.29 -6.39 0.26
CA LYS A 151 1.49 -7.63 0.34
C LYS A 151 1.12 -8.21 -1.03
N VAL A 152 1.15 -7.43 -2.11
CA VAL A 152 0.86 -7.92 -3.48
C VAL A 152 1.92 -8.87 -4.05
N ASP A 153 2.99 -9.12 -3.31
CA ASP A 153 3.95 -10.16 -3.66
C ASP A 153 3.36 -11.57 -3.56
N ALA A 154 2.29 -11.76 -2.79
CA ALA A 154 1.56 -13.01 -2.67
C ALA A 154 0.99 -13.50 -4.03
N PRO A 155 1.03 -14.80 -4.35
CA PRO A 155 0.65 -15.33 -5.67
C PRO A 155 -0.77 -14.94 -6.13
N GLU A 156 -1.73 -14.87 -5.21
CA GLU A 156 -3.13 -14.55 -5.47
C GLU A 156 -3.38 -13.05 -5.76
N LEU A 157 -2.39 -12.19 -5.51
CA LEU A 157 -2.46 -10.74 -5.73
C LEU A 157 -1.58 -10.25 -6.89
N GLN A 158 -0.98 -11.15 -7.66
CA GLN A 158 -0.05 -10.86 -8.77
C GLN A 158 -0.61 -9.86 -9.80
N THR A 159 -1.91 -9.93 -10.09
CA THR A 159 -2.63 -8.98 -10.98
C THR A 159 -2.56 -7.52 -10.52
N TRP A 160 -2.21 -7.28 -9.25
CA TRP A 160 -2.09 -5.96 -8.65
C TRP A 160 -0.65 -5.55 -8.35
N ARG A 161 0.37 -6.26 -8.86
CA ARG A 161 1.79 -5.98 -8.57
C ARG A 161 2.26 -4.57 -8.90
N GLY A 162 1.60 -3.87 -9.82
CA GLY A 162 1.89 -2.45 -10.13
C GLY A 162 1.81 -1.52 -8.91
N GLN A 163 1.08 -1.90 -7.85
CA GLN A 163 1.03 -1.10 -6.62
C GLN A 163 2.17 -1.38 -5.64
N ARG A 164 3.06 -2.37 -5.88
CA ARG A 164 4.04 -2.89 -4.88
C ARG A 164 4.81 -1.80 -4.14
N TRP A 165 5.29 -0.78 -4.87
CA TRP A 165 6.02 0.37 -4.32
C TRP A 165 5.12 1.59 -4.07
N GLY A 166 3.86 1.33 -3.73
CA GLY A 166 2.84 2.33 -3.46
C GLY A 166 3.19 3.19 -2.25
N LEU A 167 2.85 4.47 -2.37
CA LEU A 167 2.98 5.49 -1.34
C LEU A 167 1.60 6.12 -1.12
N ASP A 168 1.03 5.91 0.07
CA ASP A 168 -0.19 6.61 0.48
C ASP A 168 0.21 7.99 1.01
N LEU A 169 0.07 9.03 0.19
CA LEU A 169 0.34 10.42 0.59
C LEU A 169 -0.91 11.06 1.20
N VAL A 170 -0.71 11.77 2.31
CA VAL A 170 -1.75 12.43 3.08
C VAL A 170 -1.28 13.82 3.47
N GLN A 171 -1.93 14.86 2.94
CA GLN A 171 -1.71 16.23 3.38
C GLN A 171 -2.32 16.46 4.76
N LEU A 172 -1.70 17.30 5.58
CA LEU A 172 -2.14 17.62 6.93
C LEU A 172 -2.50 19.10 7.06
N TYR A 173 -3.49 19.40 7.91
CA TYR A 173 -3.65 20.75 8.46
C TYR A 173 -2.47 21.11 9.38
N PRO A 174 -2.22 22.40 9.68
CA PRO A 174 -1.16 22.83 10.61
C PRO A 174 -1.22 22.16 12.00
N SER A 175 -2.43 21.82 12.45
CA SER A 175 -2.71 21.04 13.66
C SER A 175 -2.30 19.56 13.58
N GLY A 176 -1.72 19.10 12.47
CA GLY A 176 -1.11 17.78 12.31
C GLY A 176 -2.08 16.63 11.96
N ASN A 177 -3.35 16.95 11.74
CA ASN A 177 -4.42 16.00 11.39
C ASN A 177 -4.74 16.07 9.89
N ARG A 178 -5.09 14.93 9.30
CA ARG A 178 -5.47 14.84 7.87
C ARG A 178 -6.85 15.43 7.53
N ALA A 179 -7.71 15.61 8.53
CA ALA A 179 -9.10 15.98 8.33
C ALA A 179 -9.71 16.69 9.55
N SER A 180 -10.69 17.57 9.31
CA SER A 180 -11.51 18.18 10.35
C SER A 180 -12.51 17.14 10.88
N GLY A 181 -12.08 16.47 11.96
CA GLY A 181 -12.75 15.31 12.55
C GLY A 181 -12.09 13.98 12.16
N LEU A 182 -12.35 12.93 12.95
CA LEU A 182 -11.69 11.63 12.78
C LEU A 182 -12.04 10.97 11.45
N TYR A 183 -13.33 10.85 11.11
CA TYR A 183 -13.81 10.25 9.86
C TYR A 183 -15.04 11.00 9.33
N PRO A 184 -14.88 12.24 8.84
CA PRO A 184 -15.97 12.96 8.21
C PRO A 184 -16.40 12.27 6.91
N THR A 185 -17.69 12.30 6.60
CA THR A 185 -18.24 11.87 5.31
C THR A 185 -18.07 12.95 4.23
N THR A 186 -17.99 14.22 4.63
CA THR A 186 -17.73 15.36 3.76
C THR A 186 -16.28 15.39 3.28
N LEU A 187 -16.07 15.27 1.98
CA LEU A 187 -14.74 15.20 1.36
C LEU A 187 -13.89 16.46 1.59
N ALA A 188 -14.49 17.65 1.48
CA ALA A 188 -13.82 18.94 1.70
C ALA A 188 -13.29 19.14 3.14
N ARG A 189 -13.60 18.25 4.08
CA ARG A 189 -12.99 18.25 5.42
C ARG A 189 -11.63 17.54 5.48
N TYR A 190 -11.19 16.90 4.40
CA TYR A 190 -9.85 16.30 4.30
C TYR A 190 -8.89 17.30 3.65
N ALA A 191 -7.74 17.57 4.28
CA ALA A 191 -6.77 18.56 3.80
C ALA A 191 -6.22 18.25 2.39
N VAL A 192 -6.21 16.97 1.99
CA VAL A 192 -5.73 16.51 0.67
C VAL A 192 -6.79 16.63 -0.44
N PHE A 193 -8.08 16.78 -0.11
CA PHE A 193 -9.14 16.75 -1.13
C PHE A 193 -9.22 18.08 -1.88
N GLY A 194 -9.03 18.04 -3.20
CA GLY A 194 -8.92 19.21 -4.07
C GLY A 194 -7.53 19.84 -4.11
N ALA A 195 -6.54 19.29 -3.39
CA ALA A 195 -5.18 19.80 -3.41
C ALA A 195 -4.53 19.63 -4.80
N PRO A 196 -3.75 20.61 -5.31
CA PRO A 196 -3.06 20.48 -6.58
C PRO A 196 -2.05 19.33 -6.59
N VAL A 197 -2.09 18.52 -7.65
CA VAL A 197 -1.18 17.38 -7.88
C VAL A 197 -0.28 17.71 -9.07
N TYR A 198 1.02 17.73 -8.81
CA TYR A 198 2.08 18.06 -9.75
C TYR A 198 2.72 16.78 -10.30
N ALA A 199 3.36 16.88 -11.47
CA ALA A 199 4.18 15.78 -11.98
C ALA A 199 5.38 15.50 -11.04
N PRO A 200 5.63 14.24 -10.65
CA PRO A 200 6.74 13.87 -9.77
C PRO A 200 8.06 13.67 -10.53
N CYS A 201 8.03 13.63 -11.86
CA CYS A 201 9.16 13.40 -12.75
C CYS A 201 8.96 14.17 -14.06
N ASP A 202 10.04 14.35 -14.82
CA ASP A 202 9.92 14.64 -16.26
C ASP A 202 9.47 13.35 -16.96
N GLY A 203 8.53 13.44 -17.90
CA GLY A 203 8.02 12.25 -18.57
C GLY A 203 6.84 12.51 -19.51
N ALA A 204 6.35 11.43 -20.11
CA ALA A 204 5.17 11.43 -20.98
C ALA A 204 3.96 10.84 -20.27
N VAL A 205 2.76 11.36 -20.57
CA VAL A 205 1.48 10.80 -20.12
C VAL A 205 1.13 9.60 -21.00
N GLU A 206 0.98 8.42 -20.39
CA GLU A 206 0.66 7.18 -21.08
C GLU A 206 -0.86 6.94 -21.13
N THR A 207 -1.54 7.10 -20.00
CA THR A 207 -3.00 6.94 -19.90
C THR A 207 -3.59 7.83 -18.81
N THR A 208 -4.88 8.18 -18.97
CA THR A 208 -5.62 8.98 -17.98
C THR A 208 -7.04 8.45 -17.78
N ALA A 209 -7.59 8.70 -16.59
CA ALA A 209 -9.02 8.56 -16.31
C ALA A 209 -9.45 9.68 -15.35
N GLY A 210 -10.50 10.44 -15.70
CA GLY A 210 -10.95 11.61 -14.92
C GLY A 210 -12.44 11.65 -14.58
N SER A 211 -13.25 10.75 -15.09
CA SER A 211 -14.72 10.82 -15.05
C SER A 211 -15.39 9.99 -13.95
N LEU A 212 -14.65 9.18 -13.17
CA LEU A 212 -15.23 8.36 -12.10
C LEU A 212 -15.68 9.24 -10.92
N PRO A 213 -16.83 8.95 -10.30
CA PRO A 213 -17.36 9.77 -9.23
C PRO A 213 -16.55 9.65 -7.94
N ASP A 214 -16.36 10.79 -7.29
CA ASP A 214 -15.82 10.88 -5.94
C ASP A 214 -16.73 10.15 -4.93
N ARG A 215 -16.17 9.35 -4.01
CA ARG A 215 -16.92 8.53 -3.05
C ARG A 215 -16.67 8.96 -1.59
N SER A 216 -17.73 9.34 -0.89
CA SER A 216 -17.68 9.67 0.54
C SER A 216 -17.25 8.45 1.40
N PRO A 217 -16.25 8.58 2.28
CA PRO A 217 -15.83 7.49 3.16
C PRO A 217 -16.98 6.95 4.02
N PRO A 218 -17.13 5.62 4.17
CA PRO A 218 -16.20 4.56 3.78
C PRO A 218 -16.50 3.91 2.40
N ALA A 219 -17.36 4.51 1.56
CA ALA A 219 -17.73 3.94 0.27
C ALA A 219 -16.52 3.87 -0.68
N ARG A 220 -16.42 2.79 -1.47
CA ARG A 220 -15.21 2.47 -2.25
C ARG A 220 -15.54 1.66 -3.50
N ASP A 221 -14.87 1.92 -4.62
CA ASP A 221 -14.99 1.09 -5.83
C ASP A 221 -13.98 -0.07 -5.77
N THR A 222 -14.46 -1.31 -5.70
CA THR A 222 -13.58 -2.49 -5.59
C THR A 222 -13.09 -3.02 -6.93
N ALA A 223 -13.75 -2.67 -8.04
CA ALA A 223 -13.35 -3.08 -9.38
C ALA A 223 -12.29 -2.14 -9.97
N ARG A 224 -12.53 -0.82 -9.89
CA ARG A 224 -11.67 0.23 -10.47
C ARG A 224 -10.75 0.82 -9.42
N LYS A 225 -9.77 0.02 -8.96
CA LYS A 225 -8.96 0.37 -7.78
C LYS A 225 -8.17 1.67 -7.90
N ALA A 226 -7.61 1.99 -9.06
CA ALA A 226 -6.87 3.26 -9.26
C ALA A 226 -7.77 4.51 -9.14
N GLY A 227 -9.07 4.38 -9.40
CA GLY A 227 -9.98 5.53 -9.49
C GLY A 227 -9.63 6.42 -10.67
N ASN A 228 -9.88 7.72 -10.56
CA ASN A 228 -9.31 8.69 -11.49
C ASN A 228 -7.80 8.73 -11.31
N HIS A 229 -7.05 8.75 -12.41
CA HIS A 229 -5.61 8.63 -12.39
C HIS A 229 -4.93 9.23 -13.62
N VAL A 230 -3.62 9.47 -13.49
CA VAL A 230 -2.70 9.76 -14.59
C VAL A 230 -1.54 8.77 -14.47
N LEU A 231 -1.26 8.00 -15.53
CA LEU A 231 -0.08 7.16 -15.65
C LEU A 231 0.99 7.90 -16.43
N LEU A 232 2.17 8.06 -15.84
CA LEU A 232 3.33 8.72 -16.42
C LEU A 232 4.43 7.70 -16.70
N ARG A 233 5.16 7.86 -17.81
CA ARG A 233 6.43 7.20 -18.07
C ARG A 233 7.57 8.19 -17.81
N CYS A 234 8.24 8.02 -16.66
CA CYS A 234 9.36 8.86 -16.21
C CYS A 234 10.71 8.43 -16.77
N ALA A 235 10.84 7.16 -17.17
CA ALA A 235 12.01 6.61 -17.86
C ALA A 235 11.59 5.42 -18.73
N SER A 236 12.50 4.88 -19.54
CA SER A 236 12.21 3.70 -20.39
C SER A 236 11.67 2.50 -19.61
N ASP A 237 12.14 2.29 -18.37
CA ASP A 237 11.69 1.23 -17.47
C ASP A 237 10.94 1.74 -16.23
N ALA A 238 10.61 3.04 -16.11
CA ALA A 238 9.99 3.61 -14.91
C ALA A 238 8.63 4.26 -15.18
N TYR A 239 7.58 3.70 -14.57
CA TYR A 239 6.20 4.17 -14.66
C TYR A 239 5.71 4.66 -13.30
N VAL A 240 4.97 5.77 -13.28
CA VAL A 240 4.39 6.36 -12.08
C VAL A 240 2.89 6.57 -12.27
N LEU A 241 2.09 5.90 -11.44
CA LEU A 241 0.65 6.12 -11.40
C LEU A 241 0.32 7.15 -10.31
N LEU A 242 -0.28 8.27 -10.69
CA LEU A 242 -0.92 9.23 -9.79
C LEU A 242 -2.40 8.82 -9.65
N ALA A 243 -2.79 8.21 -8.54
CA ALA A 243 -4.10 7.58 -8.37
C ALA A 243 -5.00 8.34 -7.36
N HIS A 244 -6.30 8.05 -7.43
CA HIS A 244 -7.33 8.65 -6.56
C HIS A 244 -7.47 10.17 -6.73
N LEU A 245 -7.45 10.63 -7.97
CA LEU A 245 -7.64 12.04 -8.34
C LEU A 245 -9.12 12.45 -8.23
N LYS A 246 -9.38 13.74 -8.06
CA LYS A 246 -10.75 14.27 -7.93
C LYS A 246 -11.48 14.16 -9.27
N GLN A 247 -12.77 13.87 -9.25
CA GLN A 247 -13.62 13.83 -10.44
C GLN A 247 -13.50 15.14 -11.25
N GLY A 248 -13.32 15.03 -12.57
CA GLY A 248 -13.24 16.16 -13.50
C GLY A 248 -12.01 17.05 -13.33
N SER A 249 -10.96 16.59 -12.63
CA SER A 249 -9.79 17.44 -12.31
C SER A 249 -8.51 17.14 -13.06
N VAL A 250 -8.45 16.07 -13.86
CA VAL A 250 -7.29 15.75 -14.71
C VAL A 250 -7.20 16.78 -15.84
N ARG A 251 -6.01 17.35 -16.06
CA ARG A 251 -5.75 18.45 -17.02
C ARG A 251 -4.75 18.09 -18.12
N VAL A 252 -4.45 16.80 -18.28
CA VAL A 252 -3.47 16.28 -19.22
C VAL A 252 -4.07 15.11 -19.99
N GLU A 253 -3.60 14.90 -21.22
CA GLU A 253 -4.04 13.86 -22.15
C GLU A 253 -2.90 12.89 -22.50
N PRO A 254 -3.21 11.65 -22.94
CA PRO A 254 -2.19 10.71 -23.41
C PRO A 254 -1.34 11.32 -24.55
N GLY A 255 -0.01 11.29 -24.38
CA GLY A 255 0.95 11.92 -25.27
C GLY A 255 1.55 13.23 -24.73
N ASP A 256 0.91 13.89 -23.76
CA ASP A 256 1.44 15.12 -23.15
C ASP A 256 2.79 14.89 -22.47
N SER A 257 3.67 15.90 -22.58
CA SER A 257 4.92 15.95 -21.81
C SER A 257 4.73 16.78 -20.53
N VAL A 258 5.18 16.26 -19.40
CA VAL A 258 5.07 16.89 -18.08
C VAL A 258 6.45 17.05 -17.42
N SER A 259 6.57 18.05 -16.54
CA SER A 259 7.79 18.34 -15.78
C SER A 259 7.49 18.70 -14.32
N PRO A 260 8.38 18.41 -13.35
CA PRO A 260 8.21 18.87 -11.97
C PRO A 260 8.39 20.38 -11.81
N THR A 261 9.02 21.08 -12.77
CA THR A 261 9.26 22.52 -12.67
C THR A 261 8.54 23.29 -13.78
N PRO A 262 7.85 24.42 -13.48
CA PRO A 262 7.20 25.23 -14.52
C PRO A 262 8.18 25.91 -15.49
N ALA A 263 9.49 25.86 -15.22
CA ALA A 263 10.52 26.61 -15.93
C ALA A 263 10.76 26.16 -17.37
N SER A 264 10.24 25.00 -17.78
CA SER A 264 10.35 24.43 -19.12
C SER A 264 9.14 24.72 -20.03
N GLY A 265 8.17 25.52 -19.58
CA GLY A 265 6.95 25.83 -20.34
C GLY A 265 5.91 24.71 -20.40
N GLY A 266 6.20 23.55 -19.81
CA GLY A 266 5.25 22.45 -19.60
C GLY A 266 4.44 22.60 -18.31
N TRP A 267 3.20 22.13 -18.33
CA TRP A 267 2.21 22.32 -17.26
C TRP A 267 2.69 21.90 -15.87
N ALA A 268 2.55 22.80 -14.89
CA ALA A 268 2.88 22.49 -13.50
C ALA A 268 1.90 21.48 -12.87
N THR A 269 0.59 21.62 -13.10
CA THR A 269 -0.46 20.90 -12.38
C THR A 269 -1.14 19.86 -13.28
N ALA A 270 -0.88 18.57 -13.02
CA ALA A 270 -1.46 17.47 -13.79
C ALA A 270 -2.93 17.20 -13.41
N ALA A 271 -3.29 17.36 -12.13
CA ALA A 271 -4.64 17.16 -11.63
C ALA A 271 -4.87 17.80 -10.25
N THR A 272 -5.99 17.48 -9.59
CA THR A 272 -6.13 17.66 -8.13
C THR A 272 -6.42 16.32 -7.44
N ALA A 273 -5.97 16.16 -6.19
CA ALA A 273 -6.17 14.95 -5.41
C ALA A 273 -7.65 14.78 -5.00
N GLY A 274 -8.15 13.55 -5.05
CA GLY A 274 -9.53 13.16 -4.77
C GLY A 274 -9.62 12.22 -3.56
N ASN A 275 -10.41 11.16 -3.66
CA ASN A 275 -10.57 10.14 -2.62
C ASN A 275 -10.36 8.69 -3.12
N ARG A 276 -10.08 7.79 -2.16
CA ARG A 276 -9.57 6.44 -2.41
C ARG A 276 -10.66 5.48 -2.91
N THR A 277 -10.37 4.77 -3.99
CA THR A 277 -11.16 3.64 -4.53
C THR A 277 -10.63 2.26 -4.08
N SER A 278 -10.68 1.98 -2.77
CA SER A 278 -10.47 0.65 -2.14
C SER A 278 -9.09 -0.03 -2.20
N THR A 279 -8.87 -0.95 -1.24
CA THR A 279 -7.85 -2.01 -1.26
C THR A 279 -8.49 -3.34 -0.81
N SER A 280 -8.13 -4.46 -1.51
CA SER A 280 -8.58 -5.88 -1.38
C SER A 280 -10.10 -6.20 -1.34
N ALA A 281 -10.66 -7.31 -1.88
CA ALA A 281 -10.38 -8.32 -2.94
C ALA A 281 -11.68 -9.23 -3.05
N PRO A 282 -11.88 -10.20 -3.97
CA PRO A 282 -11.46 -10.40 -5.38
C PRO A 282 -12.68 -10.59 -6.36
N LYS A 283 -12.43 -11.09 -7.59
CA LYS A 283 -13.37 -11.53 -8.68
C LYS A 283 -14.18 -10.43 -9.42
N THR A 284 -13.72 -10.01 -10.62
CA THR A 284 -14.20 -10.54 -11.93
C THR A 284 -13.44 -9.93 -13.14
N ARG A 285 -13.45 -10.68 -14.25
CA ARG A 285 -12.88 -10.43 -15.59
C ARG A 285 -13.16 -9.02 -16.17
N TRP A 286 -12.15 -8.43 -16.83
CA TRP A 286 -12.33 -7.39 -17.85
C TRP A 286 -11.44 -7.65 -19.07
N ALA A 287 -11.90 -7.19 -20.24
CA ALA A 287 -11.41 -7.60 -21.56
C ALA A 287 -10.22 -6.76 -22.08
N ARG A 288 -9.50 -7.33 -23.07
CA ARG A 288 -8.50 -6.62 -23.87
C ARG A 288 -9.17 -5.66 -24.87
N PRO A 289 -8.59 -4.48 -25.13
CA PRO A 289 -8.81 -3.76 -26.40
C PRO A 289 -8.08 -4.45 -27.56
N PRO A 290 -8.47 -4.22 -28.84
CA PRO A 290 -7.89 -4.91 -30.00
C PRO A 290 -6.50 -4.42 -30.41
N SER A 291 -5.83 -5.27 -31.19
CA SER A 291 -4.53 -5.08 -31.85
C SER A 291 -4.50 -3.98 -32.91
N TRP A 292 -3.34 -3.34 -33.08
CA TRP A 292 -2.90 -2.77 -34.38
C TRP A 292 -1.42 -3.06 -34.66
N MET A 293 -1.02 -2.92 -35.93
CA MET A 293 0.06 -3.67 -36.61
C MET A 293 1.47 -3.02 -36.58
N PRO A 294 2.54 -3.74 -36.98
CA PRO A 294 3.92 -3.39 -36.63
C PRO A 294 4.68 -2.58 -37.69
N THR A 295 5.58 -1.71 -37.24
CA THR A 295 6.64 -1.12 -38.07
C THR A 295 7.85 -2.05 -38.20
N ARG A 296 8.32 -2.24 -39.43
CA ARG A 296 9.52 -3.04 -39.77
C ARG A 296 10.79 -2.45 -39.13
N ALA A 297 11.63 -3.31 -38.56
CA ALA A 297 13.07 -3.05 -38.40
C ALA A 297 13.86 -4.34 -38.65
N ARG A 298 15.00 -4.23 -39.35
CA ARG A 298 15.83 -5.37 -39.76
C ARG A 298 16.64 -5.92 -38.58
N SER A 299 16.85 -7.24 -38.56
CA SER A 299 17.96 -7.86 -37.82
C SER A 299 19.28 -7.68 -38.59
N PRO A 300 20.42 -7.84 -37.89
CA PRO A 300 21.36 -8.86 -38.34
C PRO A 300 21.75 -9.86 -37.25
N SER A 301 22.14 -11.03 -37.76
CA SER A 301 22.66 -12.24 -37.12
C SER A 301 23.78 -12.10 -36.08
N THR A 302 23.76 -12.96 -35.06
CA THR A 302 24.82 -13.95 -34.71
C THR A 302 24.27 -14.86 -33.58
N ALA A 303 24.03 -16.15 -33.78
CA ALA A 303 24.97 -17.27 -33.70
C ALA A 303 25.54 -17.51 -32.26
N GLY A 304 25.12 -18.58 -31.56
CA GLY A 304 25.64 -18.85 -30.21
C GLY A 304 25.05 -20.02 -29.39
N PHE A 305 25.36 -21.26 -29.80
CA PHE A 305 25.49 -22.45 -28.93
C PHE A 305 24.27 -23.15 -28.27
N ARG A 306 24.54 -24.41 -27.85
CA ARG A 306 23.59 -25.48 -27.50
C ARG A 306 23.63 -25.82 -26.00
N SER A 307 22.53 -26.33 -25.47
CA SER A 307 22.49 -27.63 -24.75
C SER A 307 21.05 -27.97 -24.31
N ALA A 308 20.75 -29.26 -24.15
CA ALA A 308 19.41 -29.77 -23.88
C ALA A 308 19.39 -30.63 -22.61
N THR A 309 18.26 -30.70 -21.92
CA THR A 309 17.87 -31.93 -21.19
C THR A 309 16.35 -32.05 -21.06
N THR A 310 15.87 -33.28 -21.25
CA THR A 310 14.46 -33.71 -21.26
C THR A 310 14.00 -34.15 -19.87
N TRP A 311 12.71 -34.04 -19.55
CA TRP A 311 12.01 -34.99 -18.65
C TRP A 311 10.50 -35.01 -18.98
N CYS A 312 9.88 -36.20 -18.91
CA CYS A 312 8.49 -36.45 -19.30
C CYS A 312 7.73 -37.33 -18.30
N GLY A 313 6.45 -36.98 -18.03
CA GLY A 313 5.39 -37.89 -17.57
C GLY A 313 5.35 -38.27 -16.07
N PRO A 314 4.29 -38.95 -15.61
CA PRO A 314 3.14 -39.48 -16.38
C PRO A 314 1.75 -38.89 -16.01
N MET A 315 0.71 -39.43 -16.66
CA MET A 315 -0.73 -39.16 -16.46
C MET A 315 -1.33 -39.93 -15.26
N GLU A 316 -2.50 -39.49 -14.80
CA GLU A 316 -3.54 -40.37 -14.25
C GLU A 316 -4.94 -39.87 -14.69
N ARG A 317 -5.95 -40.75 -14.69
CA ARG A 317 -7.24 -40.57 -15.39
C ARG A 317 -8.41 -41.15 -14.56
N ASP A 318 -9.64 -40.86 -15.00
CA ASP A 318 -10.93 -41.51 -14.64
C ASP A 318 -11.51 -41.18 -13.23
N ALA A 319 -12.83 -41.13 -12.97
CA ALA A 319 -14.06 -41.11 -13.81
C ALA A 319 -15.27 -40.59 -12.99
N GLY A 320 -16.42 -40.25 -13.62
CA GLY A 320 -17.73 -40.09 -12.93
C GLY A 320 -18.72 -39.04 -13.47
N GLU A 321 -19.62 -39.44 -14.36
CA GLU A 321 -20.88 -38.76 -14.80
C GLU A 321 -22.06 -39.04 -13.79
N PRO A 322 -23.34 -38.55 -13.93
CA PRO A 322 -24.00 -37.90 -15.09
C PRO A 322 -24.94 -36.68 -14.85
N PHE A 323 -25.44 -36.14 -15.98
CA PHE A 323 -26.53 -35.15 -16.17
C PHE A 323 -27.97 -35.61 -15.80
N PRO A 324 -28.97 -34.69 -15.83
CA PRO A 324 -30.14 -34.93 -16.70
C PRO A 324 -30.59 -33.72 -17.59
N ALA A 325 -31.73 -33.86 -18.30
CA ALA A 325 -32.01 -33.31 -19.65
C ALA A 325 -33.51 -32.88 -19.86
N THR A 326 -33.95 -32.04 -20.84
CA THR A 326 -33.24 -31.18 -21.84
C THR A 326 -33.95 -29.84 -22.23
N PRO A 327 -34.98 -29.72 -23.14
CA PRO A 327 -35.10 -28.53 -24.02
C PRO A 327 -36.58 -28.07 -24.28
N PRO A 328 -37.03 -27.49 -25.44
CA PRO A 328 -36.37 -26.80 -26.58
C PRO A 328 -37.05 -25.48 -27.07
N SER A 329 -36.42 -24.74 -28.01
CA SER A 329 -37.09 -24.22 -29.24
C SER A 329 -36.15 -23.49 -30.23
N SER A 330 -35.99 -24.05 -31.45
CA SER A 330 -35.99 -23.43 -32.81
C SER A 330 -35.18 -22.12 -33.10
N CYS A 331 -34.51 -21.89 -34.25
CA CYS A 331 -34.74 -22.30 -35.65
C CYS A 331 -33.42 -22.48 -36.45
N VAL A 332 -33.27 -23.56 -37.24
CA VAL A 332 -33.28 -23.62 -38.74
C VAL A 332 -31.94 -23.35 -39.45
N SER A 333 -31.70 -24.13 -40.50
CA SER A 333 -30.44 -24.36 -41.22
C SER A 333 -30.46 -23.87 -42.68
N ARG A 334 -29.27 -23.77 -43.30
CA ARG A 334 -29.00 -24.38 -44.61
C ARG A 334 -27.51 -24.48 -44.93
N ASP A 335 -27.12 -25.61 -45.50
CA ASP A 335 -25.78 -25.90 -46.02
C ASP A 335 -25.53 -25.26 -47.39
N ASP A 336 -24.25 -25.12 -47.76
CA ASP A 336 -23.79 -25.63 -49.05
C ASP A 336 -22.33 -26.10 -48.95
N GLN A 337 -21.96 -27.12 -49.75
CA GLN A 337 -20.61 -27.69 -49.80
C GLN A 337 -19.94 -27.39 -51.15
N THR A 338 -18.61 -27.23 -51.17
CA THR A 338 -17.79 -27.92 -52.20
C THR A 338 -16.29 -27.92 -51.87
N GLN A 339 -15.63 -28.98 -52.35
CA GLN A 339 -14.34 -29.54 -51.94
C GLN A 339 -13.08 -28.84 -52.51
N GLY A 340 -12.02 -28.75 -51.69
CA GLY A 340 -10.60 -29.10 -52.00
C GLY A 340 -9.80 -28.34 -53.07
N PRO A 341 -8.46 -28.54 -53.17
CA PRO A 341 -7.65 -29.58 -52.52
C PRO A 341 -6.34 -29.13 -51.80
N ALA A 342 -5.82 -30.06 -50.98
CA ALA A 342 -4.41 -30.36 -50.69
C ALA A 342 -3.38 -29.27 -50.22
N GLY A 343 -2.99 -29.38 -48.94
CA GLY A 343 -1.62 -29.82 -48.61
C GLY A 343 -0.59 -28.81 -48.05
N ARG A 344 -0.35 -28.86 -46.72
CA ARG A 344 0.93 -29.28 -46.09
C ARG A 344 0.96 -29.05 -44.57
N ALA A 345 1.74 -29.90 -43.90
CA ALA A 345 1.85 -30.10 -42.46
C ALA A 345 2.04 -28.83 -41.59
N ALA A 346 1.50 -28.90 -40.36
CA ALA A 346 1.83 -28.00 -39.27
C ALA A 346 3.22 -28.30 -38.67
N PRO A 347 3.92 -27.29 -38.14
CA PRO A 347 4.80 -27.45 -37.00
C PRO A 347 4.18 -26.87 -35.72
N SER A 348 4.66 -27.35 -34.58
CA SER A 348 4.10 -27.10 -33.26
C SER A 348 4.82 -25.98 -32.50
N THR A 349 4.27 -25.68 -31.31
CA THR A 349 4.91 -25.05 -30.15
C THR A 349 5.30 -23.57 -30.20
N ARG A 350 4.76 -22.88 -29.16
CA ARG A 350 5.50 -22.04 -28.19
C ARG A 350 6.43 -20.96 -28.75
N ASP A 351 6.02 -19.70 -28.60
CA ASP A 351 6.63 -18.83 -27.58
C ASP A 351 5.81 -17.54 -27.41
N VAL A 352 5.20 -17.37 -26.24
CA VAL A 352 4.50 -16.13 -25.84
C VAL A 352 5.41 -15.38 -24.88
N ALA A 353 6.02 -14.29 -25.36
CA ALA A 353 6.87 -13.44 -24.52
C ALA A 353 6.05 -12.78 -23.39
N PRO A 354 6.62 -12.67 -22.16
CA PRO A 354 5.87 -12.27 -20.96
C PRO A 354 5.71 -10.75 -20.82
N GLY A 355 4.76 -10.35 -19.96
CA GLY A 355 4.33 -8.97 -19.78
C GLY A 355 5.37 -7.98 -19.19
N LEU A 356 4.96 -6.70 -19.23
CA LEU A 356 5.71 -5.51 -18.82
C LEU A 356 6.57 -5.70 -17.56
N ARG A 357 7.89 -5.77 -17.75
CA ARG A 357 8.91 -5.73 -16.69
C ARG A 357 9.41 -4.30 -16.42
N GLY A 358 8.48 -3.40 -16.11
CA GLY A 358 8.81 -2.03 -15.68
C GLY A 358 8.85 -1.88 -14.16
N ARG A 359 9.68 -0.97 -13.65
CA ARG A 359 9.61 -0.44 -12.29
C ARG A 359 8.38 0.46 -12.19
N ALA A 360 7.38 0.04 -11.42
CA ALA A 360 6.19 0.83 -11.16
C ALA A 360 6.26 1.45 -9.75
N ALA A 361 6.09 2.76 -9.66
CA ALA A 361 5.74 3.44 -8.42
C ALA A 361 4.29 3.94 -8.51
N LEU A 362 3.61 4.00 -7.37
CA LEU A 362 2.22 4.40 -7.27
C LEU A 362 2.11 5.47 -6.18
N PHE A 363 1.66 6.67 -6.53
CA PHE A 363 1.23 7.65 -5.55
C PHE A 363 -0.28 7.55 -5.39
N CYS A 364 -0.71 7.03 -4.26
CA CYS A 364 -2.10 7.03 -3.83
C CYS A 364 -2.34 8.26 -2.95
N PHE A 365 -3.22 9.17 -3.36
CA PHE A 365 -3.69 10.24 -2.47
C PHE A 365 -4.85 9.71 -1.64
N THR A 366 -4.71 9.64 -0.30
CA THR A 366 -5.65 8.80 0.46
C THR A 366 -6.32 9.39 1.69
N THR A 367 -7.62 9.11 1.73
CA THR A 367 -8.40 8.96 2.95
C THR A 367 -8.28 7.49 3.42
N PRO A 368 -7.74 7.21 4.62
CA PRO A 368 -7.45 5.83 5.05
C PRO A 368 -8.70 5.11 5.59
N GLN A 369 -8.95 3.85 5.19
CA GLN A 369 -9.62 2.81 6.01
C GLN A 369 -9.24 1.38 5.54
N ARG A 370 -8.99 0.49 6.52
CA ARG A 370 -8.65 -0.96 6.46
C ARG A 370 -7.90 -1.50 5.22
N THR A 371 -6.65 -1.91 5.48
CA THR A 371 -5.84 -2.85 4.67
C THR A 371 -6.08 -4.30 5.08
#